data_AF-A0A4R5GW35-F1
#
_entry.id   AF-A0A4R5GW35-F1
#
_cell.length_a   1.000
_cell.length_b   1.000
_cell.length_c   1.000
_cell.angle_alpha   90.00
_cell.angle_beta   90.00
_cell.angle_gamma   90.00
#
_symmetry.space_group_name_H-M   'P 1'
#
loop_
_entity.id
_entity.type
_entity.pdbx_description
1 polymer ?
#
loop_
_entity_poly.entity_id
_entity_poly.type
_entity_poly.pdbx_seq_one_letter_code
_entity_poly.pdbx_strand_id
1 'polypeptide(L)'
;MKKFGLLLAALVSANAMALPVYRGTIDNILTGQVYQGNVLIQVDGTETNPATCQTHPNYDLVFDPTTEEGKAYLSIILTAQTTQRAVVLTGYDTCNAINGIQDLRSIQLLKE
;
A
#
# COMPACT_ATOMS: atom_id res chain seq x y z
N MET A 1 10.45 8.35 53.79
CA MET A 1 11.15 8.48 52.49
C MET A 1 11.05 7.16 51.74
N LYS A 2 9.98 6.90 50.95
CA LYS A 2 9.87 5.63 50.19
C LYS A 2 8.78 5.54 49.11
N LYS A 3 8.29 6.65 48.53
CA LYS A 3 7.18 6.60 47.55
C LYS A 3 7.33 7.57 46.36
N PHE A 4 8.55 7.81 45.88
CA PHE A 4 8.78 8.74 44.76
C PHE A 4 9.41 8.08 43.52
N GLY A 5 9.29 6.75 43.39
CA GLY A 5 9.96 5.97 42.33
C GLY A 5 9.05 5.34 41.29
N LEU A 6 7.73 5.60 41.29
CA LEU A 6 6.78 4.83 40.46
C LEU A 6 6.08 5.64 39.35
N LEU A 7 6.35 6.94 39.20
CA LEU A 7 5.62 7.79 38.25
C LEU A 7 6.37 8.11 36.95
N LEU A 8 7.64 7.71 36.80
CA LEU A 8 8.46 8.05 35.63
C LEU A 8 8.49 6.95 34.54
N ALA A 9 7.72 5.88 34.69
CA ALA A 9 7.75 4.71 33.79
C ALA A 9 6.61 4.65 32.75
N ALA A 10 5.73 5.66 32.69
CA ALA A 10 4.46 5.57 31.94
C ALA A 10 4.43 6.30 30.57
N LEU A 11 5.57 6.80 30.07
CA LEU A 11 5.62 7.64 28.86
C LEU A 11 6.44 7.02 27.71
N VAL A 12 6.51 5.69 27.63
CA VAL A 12 6.93 5.05 26.37
C VAL A 12 5.74 5.14 25.42
N SER A 13 5.56 6.30 24.79
CA SER A 13 4.65 6.48 23.67
C SER A 13 5.13 5.56 22.55
N ALA A 14 4.44 4.43 22.39
CA ALA A 14 4.63 3.55 21.25
C ALA A 14 4.31 4.35 19.99
N ASN A 15 5.33 4.62 19.17
CA ASN A 15 5.12 5.14 17.82
C ASN A 15 4.41 4.04 17.03
N ALA A 16 3.09 4.10 16.97
CA ALA A 16 2.33 3.27 16.05
C ALA A 16 2.66 3.74 14.64
N MET A 17 3.52 3.00 13.94
CA MET A 17 3.77 3.22 12.52
C MET A 17 2.46 2.94 11.78
N ALA A 18 1.81 4.01 11.32
CA ALA A 18 0.60 3.88 10.52
C ALA A 18 0.99 3.34 9.14
N LEU A 19 0.24 2.36 8.66
CA LEU A 19 0.49 1.80 7.33
C LEU A 19 0.15 2.84 6.25
N PRO A 20 0.86 2.83 5.11
CA PRO A 20 0.48 3.64 3.97
C PRO A 20 -0.85 3.18 3.38
N VAL A 21 -1.72 4.13 3.05
CA VAL A 21 -3.07 3.90 2.54
C VAL A 21 -3.36 4.80 1.35
N TYR A 22 -3.87 4.21 0.29
CA TYR A 22 -4.36 4.89 -0.90
C TYR A 22 -5.87 4.69 -1.01
N ARG A 23 -6.59 5.75 -1.34
CA ARG A 23 -8.05 5.72 -1.53
C ARG A 23 -8.44 6.51 -2.77
N GLY A 24 -9.10 5.85 -3.71
CA GLY A 24 -9.41 6.44 -5.01
C GLY A 24 -9.87 5.41 -6.03
N THR A 25 -9.79 5.74 -7.30
CA THR A 25 -10.03 4.82 -8.43
C THR A 25 -8.71 4.35 -9.02
N ILE A 26 -8.70 3.17 -9.65
CA ILE A 26 -7.53 2.70 -10.40
C ILE A 26 -7.44 3.49 -11.71
N ASP A 27 -6.39 4.29 -11.86
CA ASP A 27 -6.15 5.10 -13.07
C ASP A 27 -5.43 4.23 -14.11
N ASN A 28 -4.19 3.82 -13.80
CA ASN A 28 -3.35 3.03 -14.69
C ASN A 28 -2.87 1.73 -14.05
N ILE A 29 -2.71 0.72 -14.89
CA ILE A 29 -2.09 -0.56 -14.55
C ILE A 29 -0.96 -0.80 -15.56
N LEU A 30 0.25 -1.05 -15.06
CA LEU A 30 1.41 -1.32 -15.90
C LEU A 30 2.05 -2.66 -15.52
N THR A 31 2.37 -3.47 -16.52
CA THR A 31 3.19 -4.67 -16.36
C THR A 31 4.04 -4.89 -17.60
N GLY A 32 5.11 -5.66 -17.47
CA GLY A 32 6.00 -5.97 -18.59
C GLY A 32 7.32 -6.57 -18.13
N GLN A 33 8.12 -7.03 -19.10
CA GLN A 33 9.42 -7.65 -18.83
C GLN A 33 10.39 -6.73 -18.07
N VAL A 34 10.35 -5.42 -18.35
CA VAL A 34 11.17 -4.40 -17.65
C VAL A 34 10.86 -4.36 -16.15
N TYR A 35 9.62 -4.72 -15.77
CA TYR A 35 9.17 -4.78 -14.37
C TYR A 35 9.19 -6.22 -13.82
N GLN A 36 9.92 -7.12 -14.49
CA GLN A 36 10.06 -8.52 -14.09
C GLN A 36 8.71 -9.26 -13.97
N GLY A 37 7.70 -8.82 -14.72
CA GLY A 37 6.35 -9.38 -14.65
C GLY A 37 5.50 -8.90 -13.47
N ASN A 38 6.02 -8.03 -12.60
CA ASN A 38 5.22 -7.39 -11.56
C ASN A 38 4.14 -6.47 -12.17
N VAL A 39 3.10 -6.24 -11.40
CA VAL A 39 2.02 -5.31 -11.73
C VAL A 39 2.18 -4.05 -10.88
N LEU A 40 2.30 -2.92 -11.56
CA LEU A 40 2.36 -1.59 -10.97
C LEU A 40 0.98 -0.94 -11.10
N ILE A 41 0.57 -0.23 -10.05
CA ILE A 41 -0.76 0.38 -9.93
C ILE A 41 -0.58 1.87 -9.70
N GLN A 42 -1.35 2.67 -10.43
CA GLN A 42 -1.56 4.09 -10.14
C GLN A 42 -3.00 4.30 -9.69
N VAL A 43 -3.18 5.04 -8.61
CA VAL A 43 -4.46 5.37 -8.00
C VAL A 43 -4.72 6.86 -8.20
N ASP A 44 -5.83 7.19 -8.85
CA ASP A 44 -6.35 8.56 -8.83
C ASP A 44 -7.12 8.77 -7.53
N GLY A 45 -6.49 9.47 -6.58
CA GLY A 45 -7.09 9.73 -5.28
C GLY A 45 -6.12 10.27 -4.24
N THR A 46 -6.36 9.93 -2.98
CA THR A 46 -5.58 10.42 -1.83
C THR A 46 -4.67 9.34 -1.28
N GLU A 47 -3.44 9.73 -0.97
CA GLU A 47 -2.48 8.94 -0.19
C GLU A 47 -2.39 9.47 1.24
N THR A 48 -2.25 8.57 2.21
CA THR A 48 -1.95 8.89 3.60
C THR A 48 -0.84 7.99 4.12
N ASN A 49 0.05 8.56 4.94
CA ASN A 49 1.25 7.89 5.48
C ASN A 49 2.13 7.29 4.38
N PRO A 50 2.65 8.07 3.42
CA PRO A 50 3.44 7.54 2.31
C PRO A 50 4.58 6.64 2.80
N ALA A 51 4.86 5.54 2.09
CA ALA A 51 5.99 4.69 2.42
C ALA A 51 7.31 5.46 2.33
N THR A 52 8.19 5.24 3.29
CA THR A 52 9.48 5.95 3.38
C THR A 52 10.41 5.67 2.20
N CYS A 53 10.22 4.54 1.51
CA CYS A 53 10.98 4.13 0.34
C CYS A 53 10.33 4.54 -1.00
N GLN A 54 9.10 5.05 -1.00
CA GLN A 54 8.40 5.45 -2.22
C GLN A 54 9.08 6.67 -2.84
N THR A 55 9.59 6.50 -4.06
CA THR A 55 10.30 7.54 -4.83
C THR A 55 9.84 7.61 -6.28
N HIS A 56 8.97 6.69 -6.71
CA HIS A 56 8.51 6.61 -8.08
C HIS A 56 7.36 7.60 -8.31
N PRO A 57 7.45 8.51 -9.30
CA PRO A 57 6.52 9.63 -9.41
C PRO A 57 5.13 9.24 -9.95
N ASN A 58 5.03 8.09 -10.63
CA ASN A 58 3.86 7.75 -11.45
C ASN A 58 3.11 6.50 -10.98
N TYR A 59 3.67 5.71 -10.07
CA TYR A 59 3.08 4.43 -9.64
C TYR A 59 3.20 4.29 -8.14
N ASP A 60 2.08 3.96 -7.52
CA ASP A 60 1.91 3.96 -6.08
C ASP A 60 2.30 2.62 -5.47
N LEU A 61 1.88 1.53 -6.11
CA LEU A 61 1.94 0.20 -5.52
C LEU A 61 2.41 -0.84 -6.54
N VAL A 62 3.09 -1.88 -6.07
CA VAL A 62 3.55 -3.01 -6.88
C VAL A 62 3.25 -4.34 -6.20
N PHE A 63 2.96 -5.37 -7.00
CA PHE A 63 2.85 -6.76 -6.52
C PHE A 63 3.23 -7.77 -7.60
N ASP A 64 3.56 -8.98 -7.16
CA ASP A 64 3.80 -10.14 -8.01
C ASP A 64 2.47 -10.86 -8.32
N PRO A 65 1.98 -10.82 -9.59
CA PRO A 65 0.72 -11.46 -9.97
C PRO A 65 0.82 -12.99 -10.08
N THR A 66 2.00 -13.60 -9.93
CA THR A 66 2.18 -15.06 -10.09
C THR A 66 1.78 -15.85 -8.85
N THR A 67 1.73 -15.20 -7.69
CA THR A 67 1.26 -15.78 -6.42
C THR A 67 -0.26 -15.92 -6.39
N GLU A 68 -0.81 -16.81 -5.56
CA GLU A 68 -2.27 -16.95 -5.41
C GLU A 68 -2.93 -15.65 -4.90
N GLU A 69 -2.28 -14.97 -3.96
CA GLU A 69 -2.71 -13.66 -3.46
C GLU A 69 -2.64 -12.60 -4.57
N GLY A 70 -1.56 -12.56 -5.34
CA GLY A 70 -1.38 -11.64 -6.46
C GLY A 70 -2.44 -11.82 -7.55
N LYS A 71 -2.82 -13.06 -7.89
CA LYS A 71 -3.92 -13.32 -8.82
C LYS A 71 -5.25 -12.77 -8.30
N ALA A 72 -5.51 -12.94 -7.00
CA ALA A 72 -6.70 -12.37 -6.36
C ALA A 72 -6.68 -10.83 -6.42
N TYR A 73 -5.54 -10.19 -6.09
CA TYR A 73 -5.38 -8.74 -6.21
C TYR A 73 -5.62 -8.25 -7.63
N LEU A 74 -5.00 -8.90 -8.62
CA LEU A 74 -5.18 -8.54 -10.04
C LEU A 74 -6.66 -8.61 -10.45
N SER A 75 -7.38 -9.65 -10.04
CA SER A 75 -8.81 -9.77 -10.35
C SER A 75 -9.65 -8.62 -9.77
N ILE A 76 -9.35 -8.19 -8.55
CA ILE A 76 -10.04 -7.07 -7.88
C ILE A 76 -9.67 -5.74 -8.54
N ILE A 77 -8.39 -5.52 -8.87
CA ILE A 77 -7.90 -4.29 -9.51
C ILE A 77 -8.53 -4.14 -10.90
N LEU A 78 -8.55 -5.19 -11.71
CA LEU A 78 -9.19 -5.16 -13.04
C LEU A 78 -10.69 -4.92 -12.93
N THR A 79 -11.35 -5.52 -11.92
CA THR A 79 -12.77 -5.24 -11.64
C THR A 79 -12.97 -3.78 -11.25
N ALA A 80 -12.14 -3.24 -10.36
CA ALA A 80 -12.21 -1.85 -9.93
C ALA A 80 -12.02 -0.88 -11.10
N GLN A 81 -11.01 -1.11 -11.95
CA GLN A 81 -10.72 -0.26 -13.10
C GLN A 81 -11.85 -0.30 -14.13
N THR A 82 -12.35 -1.49 -14.49
CA THR A 82 -13.42 -1.64 -15.49
C THR A 82 -14.77 -1.11 -15.02
N THR A 83 -15.02 -1.14 -13.70
CA THR A 83 -16.26 -0.61 -13.10
C THR A 83 -16.13 0.82 -12.59
N GLN A 84 -14.93 1.42 -12.67
CA GLN A 84 -14.61 2.74 -12.11
C GLN A 84 -15.00 2.88 -10.63
N ARG A 85 -14.95 1.77 -9.88
CA ARG A 85 -15.30 1.75 -8.47
C ARG A 85 -14.10 2.11 -7.61
N ALA A 86 -14.37 2.85 -6.54
CA ALA A 86 -13.35 3.24 -5.59
C ALA A 86 -12.78 2.03 -4.83
N VAL A 87 -11.49 2.11 -4.51
CA VAL A 87 -10.75 1.12 -3.74
C VAL A 87 -10.07 1.77 -2.54
N VAL A 88 -9.77 0.94 -1.55
CA VAL A 88 -8.80 1.25 -0.50
C VAL A 88 -7.67 0.24 -0.63
N LEU A 89 -6.46 0.72 -0.87
CA LEU A 89 -5.26 -0.10 -0.93
C LEU A 89 -4.38 0.23 0.27
N THR A 90 -3.79 -0.79 0.89
CA THR A 90 -2.72 -0.58 1.87
C THR A 90 -1.46 -1.24 1.35
N GLY A 91 -0.31 -0.65 1.66
CA GLY A 91 0.99 -1.25 1.35
C GLY A 91 1.83 -1.47 2.60
N TYR A 92 2.97 -2.12 2.41
CA TYR A 92 4.02 -2.23 3.42
C TYR A 92 4.92 -1.00 3.40
N ASP A 93 5.62 -0.70 4.48
CA ASP A 93 6.69 0.31 4.45
C ASP A 93 7.98 -0.29 3.84
N THR A 94 7.84 -0.96 2.68
CA THR A 94 8.90 -1.64 1.94
C THR A 94 8.69 -1.49 0.44
N CYS A 95 9.79 -1.52 -0.33
CA CYS A 95 9.81 -1.38 -1.78
C CYS A 95 10.72 -2.48 -2.37
N ASN A 96 10.39 -3.74 -2.08
CA ASN A 96 11.25 -4.88 -2.36
C ASN A 96 11.02 -5.45 -3.76
N ALA A 97 9.78 -5.42 -4.26
CA ALA A 97 9.44 -6.00 -5.55
C ALA A 97 10.02 -5.19 -6.71
N ILE A 98 9.88 -3.86 -6.66
CA ILE A 98 10.49 -2.91 -7.58
C ILE A 98 11.08 -1.76 -6.79
N ASN A 99 12.35 -1.44 -7.05
CA ASN A 99 13.05 -0.38 -6.32
C ASN A 99 12.29 0.95 -6.42
N GLY A 100 11.99 1.53 -5.27
CA GLY A 100 11.32 2.82 -5.17
C GLY A 100 9.82 2.78 -5.37
N ILE A 101 9.17 1.63 -5.52
CA ILE A 101 7.70 1.48 -5.56
C ILE A 101 7.24 0.62 -4.40
N GLN A 102 6.21 1.05 -3.69
CA GLN A 102 5.74 0.40 -2.48
C GLN A 102 5.12 -0.98 -2.74
N ASP A 103 5.42 -1.97 -1.90
CA ASP A 103 4.82 -3.30 -1.99
C ASP A 103 3.34 -3.28 -1.52
N LEU A 104 2.44 -3.79 -2.34
CA LEU A 104 1.02 -3.93 -2.01
C LEU A 104 0.81 -4.96 -0.89
N ARG A 105 -0.01 -4.59 0.10
CA ARG A 105 -0.36 -5.43 1.24
C ARG A 105 -1.79 -5.93 1.18
N SER A 106 -2.74 -5.07 0.81
CA SER A 106 -4.15 -5.46 0.72
C SER A 106 -4.93 -4.54 -0.19
N ILE A 107 -6.03 -5.05 -0.74
CA ILE A 107 -7.00 -4.28 -1.52
C ILE A 107 -8.43 -4.51 -1.03
N GLN A 108 -9.22 -3.44 -0.98
CA GLN A 108 -10.65 -3.48 -0.73
C GLN A 108 -11.39 -2.73 -1.84
N LEU A 109 -12.32 -3.41 -2.51
CA LEU A 109 -13.25 -2.80 -3.45
C LEU A 109 -14.47 -2.24 -2.72
N LEU A 110 -14.72 -0.93 -2.84
CA LEU A 110 -15.83 -0.27 -2.15
C LEU A 110 -17.14 -0.48 -2.90
N LYS A 111 -18.24 -0.69 -2.16
CA LYS A 111 -19.60 -0.71 -2.72
C LYS A 111 -20.00 0.70 -3.18
N GLU A 112 -20.87 0.74 -4.19
CA GLU A 112 -21.54 1.97 -4.65
C GLU A 112 -22.44 2.56 -3.56
#